data_AF-A0A6G8PVA1-F1
#
_entry.id   AF-A0A6G8PVA1-F1
#
_cell.length_a   1.000
_cell.length_b   1.000
_cell.length_c   1.000
_cell.angle_alpha   90.00
_cell.angle_beta   90.00
_cell.angle_gamma   90.00
#
_symmetry.space_group_name_H-M   'P 1'
#
loop_
_entity.id
_entity.type
_entity.pdbx_description
1 polymer ?
#
loop_
_entity_poly.entity_id
_entity_poly.type
_entity_poly.pdbx_seq_one_letter_code
_entity_poly.pdbx_strand_id
1 'polypeptide(L)'
;MQILVNHLTRMQPGYVCAAGVDVDTLDHVRPVLRYGRLTTRLLRPNGGPLDIGAVVDLGPTTDAGRPPEVEDRRFDPARATWLFDDGPDDYWDSLEEVARQSLEEIFGPDLELWDESGTVDVGGGSASLGCLKPESPPWLYVDHRGTVRMVLDHLTPSVDLVVNDLRLYESDGMTPRRDLVASVQGRLEAGTEAILGVGLTRPWRKRGDTAERHWLQVNNVHLRDDPLWRL
;
A
#
# COMPACT_ATOMS: atom_id res chain seq x y z
N MET A 1 1.37 -5.98 -19.79
CA MET A 1 1.99 -4.97 -18.91
C MET A 1 2.47 -5.72 -17.69
N GLN A 2 3.75 -5.62 -17.39
CA GLN A 2 4.35 -6.35 -16.27
C GLN A 2 4.52 -5.41 -15.09
N ILE A 3 4.11 -5.86 -13.91
CA ILE A 3 4.26 -5.08 -12.68
C ILE A 3 5.02 -5.90 -11.64
N LEU A 4 5.86 -5.23 -10.85
CA LEU A 4 6.40 -5.74 -9.60
C LEU A 4 5.48 -5.31 -8.46
N VAL A 5 4.82 -6.26 -7.80
CA VAL A 5 3.83 -5.98 -6.76
C VAL A 5 4.53 -5.51 -5.47
N ASN A 6 4.33 -4.24 -5.10
CA ASN A 6 4.85 -3.63 -3.88
C ASN A 6 3.75 -3.14 -2.91
N HIS A 7 2.48 -3.16 -3.35
CA HIS A 7 1.33 -2.94 -2.49
C HIS A 7 0.39 -4.13 -2.50
N LEU A 8 0.09 -4.67 -1.31
CA LEU A 8 -0.93 -5.68 -1.09
C LEU A 8 -1.70 -5.35 0.19
N THR A 9 -2.91 -4.82 0.00
CA THR A 9 -3.67 -4.13 1.03
C THR A 9 -4.97 -4.87 1.33
N ARG A 10 -5.28 -5.08 2.61
CA ARG A 10 -6.57 -5.63 3.03
C ARG A 10 -7.71 -4.62 2.82
N MET A 11 -8.89 -5.11 2.43
CA MET A 11 -10.12 -4.31 2.36
C MET A 11 -11.16 -4.84 3.36
N GLN A 12 -12.42 -5.00 2.95
CA GLN A 12 -13.39 -5.81 3.69
C GLN A 12 -13.08 -7.31 3.52
N PRO A 13 -13.57 -8.19 4.41
CA PRO A 13 -13.36 -9.63 4.31
C PRO A 13 -13.61 -10.19 2.90
N GLY A 14 -12.64 -10.95 2.40
CA GLY A 14 -12.66 -11.55 1.06
C GLY A 14 -12.19 -10.65 -0.09
N TYR A 15 -11.90 -9.37 0.18
CA TYR A 15 -11.43 -8.41 -0.82
C TYR A 15 -10.05 -7.85 -0.48
N VAL A 16 -9.29 -7.55 -1.53
CA VAL A 16 -7.95 -6.99 -1.46
C VAL A 16 -7.80 -5.86 -2.46
N CYS A 17 -6.78 -5.04 -2.27
CA CYS A 17 -6.23 -4.16 -3.28
C CYS A 17 -4.79 -4.60 -3.54
N ALA A 18 -4.37 -4.61 -4.80
CA ALA A 18 -2.99 -4.85 -5.17
C ALA A 18 -2.54 -3.72 -6.09
N ALA A 19 -1.30 -3.30 -5.93
CA ALA A 19 -0.63 -2.39 -6.85
C ALA A 19 0.85 -2.74 -6.90
N GLY A 20 1.49 -2.26 -7.96
CA GLY A 20 2.90 -2.48 -8.21
C GLY A 20 3.50 -1.28 -8.91
N VAL A 21 4.74 -1.44 -9.33
CA VAL A 21 5.39 -0.54 -10.29
C VAL A 21 5.49 -1.25 -11.63
N ASP A 22 5.27 -0.53 -12.72
CA ASP A 22 5.55 -1.02 -14.07
C ASP A 22 7.05 -1.31 -14.18
N VAL A 23 7.43 -2.50 -14.64
CA VAL A 23 8.85 -2.92 -14.67
C VAL A 23 9.68 -2.16 -15.70
N ASP A 24 9.04 -1.54 -16.69
CA ASP A 24 9.72 -0.80 -17.75
C ASP A 24 9.81 0.70 -17.42
N THR A 25 8.83 1.28 -16.71
CA THR A 25 8.76 2.73 -16.44
C THR A 25 8.94 3.12 -14.99
N LEU A 26 8.80 2.16 -14.06
CA LEU A 26 8.76 2.37 -12.61
C LEU A 26 7.61 3.25 -12.11
N ASP A 27 6.65 3.56 -12.97
CA ASP A 27 5.43 4.24 -12.55
C ASP A 27 4.55 3.29 -11.74
N HIS A 28 3.91 3.81 -10.69
CA HIS A 28 2.94 3.02 -9.95
C HIS A 28 1.74 2.67 -10.83
N VAL A 29 1.32 1.41 -10.76
CA VAL A 29 0.18 0.84 -11.48
C VAL A 29 -0.72 0.11 -10.50
N ARG A 30 -1.99 0.49 -10.48
CA ARG A 30 -3.04 -0.20 -9.72
C ARG A 30 -3.97 -0.96 -10.67
N PRO A 31 -3.85 -2.29 -10.79
CA PRO A 31 -4.80 -3.09 -11.57
C PRO A 31 -6.21 -3.00 -10.97
N VAL A 32 -7.18 -2.58 -11.76
CA VAL A 32 -8.59 -2.46 -11.36
C VAL A 32 -9.51 -3.25 -12.29
N LEU A 33 -10.61 -3.76 -11.74
CA LEU A 33 -11.65 -4.42 -12.52
C LEU A 33 -12.57 -3.38 -13.17
N ARG A 34 -13.14 -3.73 -14.32
CA ARG A 34 -14.24 -2.94 -14.90
C ARG A 34 -15.46 -2.89 -13.96
N TYR A 35 -15.71 -3.98 -13.25
CA TYR A 35 -16.79 -4.13 -12.29
C TYR A 35 -16.31 -4.93 -11.07
N GLY A 36 -16.74 -4.53 -9.88
CA GLY A 36 -16.41 -5.24 -8.64
C GLY A 36 -15.05 -4.86 -8.05
N ARG A 37 -14.51 -5.76 -7.22
CA ARG A 37 -13.26 -5.58 -6.46
C ARG A 37 -12.40 -6.83 -6.60
N LEU A 38 -11.08 -6.69 -6.45
CA LEU A 38 -10.18 -7.83 -6.39
C LEU A 38 -10.51 -8.66 -5.14
N THR A 39 -10.53 -9.97 -5.32
CA THR A 39 -10.83 -10.92 -4.24
C THR A 39 -9.56 -11.64 -3.82
N THR A 40 -9.58 -12.24 -2.63
CA THR A 40 -8.47 -13.05 -2.14
C THR A 40 -8.11 -14.22 -3.06
N ARG A 41 -9.00 -14.63 -3.98
CA ARG A 41 -8.70 -15.67 -5.00
C ARG A 41 -7.56 -15.31 -5.95
N LEU A 42 -7.25 -14.02 -6.11
CA LEU A 42 -6.13 -13.57 -6.95
C LEU A 42 -4.79 -13.63 -6.24
N LEU A 43 -4.75 -13.98 -4.95
CA LEU A 43 -3.52 -14.08 -4.19
C LEU A 43 -2.81 -15.41 -4.46
N ARG A 44 -1.47 -15.41 -4.43
CA ARG A 44 -0.62 -16.60 -4.60
C ARG A 44 -0.95 -17.74 -3.63
N PRO A 45 -1.17 -17.50 -2.31
CA PRO A 45 -1.62 -18.55 -1.39
C PRO A 45 -2.93 -19.22 -1.79
N ASN A 46 -3.76 -18.56 -2.61
CA ASN A 46 -5.04 -19.07 -3.10
C ASN A 46 -4.99 -19.51 -4.57
N GLY A 47 -3.80 -19.66 -5.15
CA GLY A 47 -3.57 -20.08 -6.53
C GLY A 47 -3.67 -18.97 -7.58
N GLY A 48 -3.78 -17.71 -7.16
CA GLY A 48 -3.76 -16.55 -8.06
C GLY A 48 -2.34 -16.00 -8.31
N PRO A 49 -2.18 -14.96 -9.14
CA PRO A 49 -0.87 -14.46 -9.52
C PRO A 49 -0.24 -13.43 -8.57
N LEU A 50 -1.02 -12.83 -7.66
CA LEU A 50 -0.59 -11.65 -6.89
C LEU A 50 0.01 -12.02 -5.53
N ASP A 51 1.18 -11.46 -5.21
CA ASP A 51 1.77 -11.45 -3.86
C ASP A 51 2.84 -10.35 -3.80
N ILE A 52 3.24 -9.90 -2.61
CA ILE A 52 4.37 -8.97 -2.46
C ILE A 52 5.64 -9.56 -3.08
N GLY A 53 6.32 -8.77 -3.92
CA GLY A 53 7.52 -9.18 -4.66
C GLY A 53 7.25 -10.04 -5.89
N ALA A 54 5.99 -10.35 -6.21
CA ALA A 54 5.68 -11.08 -7.42
C ALA A 54 5.77 -10.16 -8.65
N VAL A 55 6.44 -10.62 -9.70
CA VAL A 55 6.36 -10.02 -11.03
C VAL A 55 5.22 -10.67 -11.80
N VAL A 56 4.26 -9.85 -12.22
CA VAL A 56 2.99 -10.29 -12.81
C VAL A 56 2.77 -9.61 -14.15
N ASP A 57 2.55 -10.40 -15.20
CA ASP A 57 2.00 -9.87 -16.45
C ASP A 57 0.49 -9.74 -16.33
N LEU A 58 -0.01 -8.51 -16.33
CA LEU A 58 -1.44 -8.19 -16.35
C LEU A 58 -2.09 -8.42 -17.72
N GLY A 59 -1.29 -8.72 -18.76
CA GLY A 59 -1.72 -8.76 -20.14
C GLY A 59 -2.02 -7.37 -20.69
N PRO A 60 -2.91 -7.24 -21.70
CA PRO A 60 -3.35 -5.95 -22.21
C PRO A 60 -4.16 -5.16 -21.17
N THR A 61 -3.74 -3.93 -20.92
CA THR A 61 -4.41 -3.01 -20.00
C THR A 61 -4.97 -1.79 -20.71
N THR A 62 -5.95 -1.12 -20.10
CA THR A 62 -6.46 0.18 -20.57
C THR A 62 -6.42 1.19 -19.45
N ASP A 63 -6.08 2.43 -19.77
CA ASP A 63 -6.06 3.51 -18.79
C ASP A 63 -7.47 3.75 -18.22
N ALA A 64 -7.53 3.88 -16.90
CA ALA A 64 -8.73 4.21 -16.14
C ALA A 64 -8.44 5.25 -15.04
N GLY A 65 -7.25 5.85 -15.08
CA GLY A 65 -6.78 6.81 -14.11
C GLY A 65 -7.57 8.11 -14.13
N ARG A 66 -7.70 8.71 -12.95
CA ARG A 66 -8.23 10.06 -12.74
C ARG A 66 -7.71 10.56 -11.40
N PRO A 67 -7.42 11.85 -11.21
CA PRO A 67 -6.91 12.35 -9.93
C PRO A 67 -7.81 11.99 -8.73
N PRO A 68 -7.21 11.57 -7.60
CA PRO A 68 -5.78 11.26 -7.40
C PRO A 68 -5.36 9.87 -7.93
N GLU A 69 -6.31 9.03 -8.30
CA GLU A 69 -6.19 7.62 -8.72
C GLU A 69 -5.62 7.42 -10.14
N VAL A 70 -4.59 8.18 -10.49
CA VAL A 70 -3.94 8.20 -11.82
C VAL A 70 -3.29 6.87 -12.20
N GLU A 71 -3.00 6.01 -11.21
CA GLU A 71 -2.37 4.70 -11.38
C GLU A 71 -3.34 3.63 -11.88
N ASP A 72 -4.66 3.90 -11.90
CA ASP A 72 -5.67 2.89 -12.21
C ASP A 72 -5.55 2.38 -13.66
N ARG A 73 -5.25 1.09 -13.80
CA ARG A 73 -5.24 0.39 -15.10
C ARG A 73 -6.26 -0.74 -15.09
N ARG A 74 -7.22 -0.69 -16.01
CA ARG A 74 -8.19 -1.78 -16.21
C ARG A 74 -7.47 -2.97 -16.82
N PHE A 75 -7.65 -4.14 -16.21
CA PHE A 75 -7.10 -5.41 -16.67
C PHE A 75 -8.16 -6.52 -16.62
N ASP A 76 -7.85 -7.64 -17.29
CA ASP A 76 -8.62 -8.88 -17.22
C ASP A 76 -7.88 -9.89 -16.33
N PRO A 77 -8.41 -10.22 -15.14
CA PRO A 77 -7.77 -11.17 -14.24
C PRO A 77 -7.54 -12.56 -14.83
N ALA A 78 -8.34 -12.97 -15.83
CA ALA A 78 -8.16 -14.26 -16.49
C ALA A 78 -6.92 -14.30 -17.39
N ARG A 79 -6.34 -13.13 -17.72
CA ARG A 79 -5.09 -13.00 -18.48
C ARG A 79 -3.88 -12.74 -17.60
N ALA A 80 -4.11 -12.37 -16.33
CA ALA A 80 -3.04 -12.07 -15.41
C ALA A 80 -2.26 -13.35 -15.07
N THR A 81 -0.94 -13.32 -15.26
CA THR A 81 -0.06 -14.47 -15.10
C THR A 81 1.13 -14.09 -14.23
N TRP A 82 1.38 -14.89 -13.21
CA TRP A 82 2.63 -14.81 -12.44
C TRP A 82 3.80 -15.24 -13.32
N LEU A 83 4.87 -14.45 -13.34
CA LEU A 83 6.08 -14.75 -14.09
C LEU A 83 7.15 -15.37 -13.20
N PHE A 84 7.53 -14.63 -12.16
CA PHE A 84 8.51 -15.05 -11.16
C PHE A 84 8.32 -14.23 -9.87
N ASP A 85 8.98 -14.66 -8.79
CA ASP A 85 9.11 -13.90 -7.56
C ASP A 85 10.49 -13.21 -7.58
N ASP A 86 10.53 -11.92 -7.29
CA ASP A 86 11.77 -11.14 -7.30
C ASP A 86 12.70 -11.52 -6.13
N GLY A 87 13.99 -11.27 -6.29
CA GLY A 87 14.97 -11.47 -5.22
C GLY A 87 14.78 -10.44 -4.11
N PRO A 88 15.06 -10.76 -2.81
CA PRO A 88 14.92 -9.77 -1.74
C PRO A 88 15.74 -8.50 -1.95
N ASP A 89 16.99 -8.63 -2.41
CA ASP A 89 17.88 -7.49 -2.67
C ASP A 89 17.39 -6.69 -3.89
N ASP A 90 17.08 -7.35 -5.01
CA ASP A 90 16.56 -6.72 -6.24
C ASP A 90 15.22 -5.99 -5.98
N TYR A 91 14.36 -6.59 -5.15
CA TYR A 91 13.09 -6.01 -4.73
C TYR A 91 13.30 -4.76 -3.87
N TRP A 92 14.25 -4.81 -2.92
CA TRP A 92 14.59 -3.64 -2.10
C TRP A 92 15.16 -2.50 -2.95
N ASP A 93 16.07 -2.79 -3.87
CA ASP A 93 16.64 -1.81 -4.79
C ASP A 93 15.54 -1.14 -5.63
N SER A 94 14.57 -1.92 -6.12
CA SER A 94 13.40 -1.42 -6.84
C SER A 94 12.52 -0.51 -5.97
N LEU A 95 12.34 -0.84 -4.68
CA LEU A 95 11.62 0.02 -3.74
C LEU A 95 12.37 1.34 -3.47
N GLU A 96 13.69 1.30 -3.33
CA GLU A 96 14.50 2.50 -3.09
C GLU A 96 14.44 3.48 -4.27
N GLU A 97 14.39 2.99 -5.50
CA GLU A 97 14.32 3.83 -6.70
C GLU A 97 13.00 4.62 -6.78
N VAL A 98 11.89 4.02 -6.37
CA VAL A 98 10.57 4.65 -6.42
C VAL A 98 10.17 5.37 -5.13
N ALA A 99 10.92 5.17 -4.04
CA ALA A 99 10.65 5.83 -2.77
C ALA A 99 10.90 7.35 -2.84
N ARG A 100 10.13 8.08 -2.04
CA ARG A 100 10.22 9.53 -1.86
C ARG A 100 10.44 9.87 -0.40
N GLN A 101 11.01 11.04 -0.14
CA GLN A 101 11.35 11.48 1.22
C GLN A 101 10.17 12.16 1.92
N SER A 102 9.21 12.66 1.14
CA SER A 102 8.05 13.37 1.67
C SER A 102 6.73 12.87 1.08
N LEU A 103 5.64 13.02 1.83
CA LEU A 103 4.30 12.74 1.33
C LEU A 103 3.86 13.75 0.26
N GLU A 104 4.37 14.97 0.29
CA GLU A 104 4.09 16.00 -0.72
C GLU A 104 4.68 15.62 -2.09
N GLU A 105 5.90 15.05 -2.14
CA GLU A 105 6.48 14.51 -3.38
C GLU A 105 5.63 13.38 -4.00
N ILE A 106 4.88 12.65 -3.18
CA ILE A 106 4.03 11.54 -3.63
C ILE A 106 2.67 12.08 -4.06
N PHE A 107 1.96 12.74 -3.15
CA PHE A 107 0.54 13.08 -3.31
C PHE A 107 0.30 14.49 -3.85
N GLY A 108 1.33 15.32 -3.90
CA GLY A 108 1.27 16.72 -4.31
C GLY A 108 0.81 17.66 -3.19
N PRO A 109 0.73 18.97 -3.51
CA PRO A 109 0.45 20.02 -2.53
C PRO A 109 -1.01 20.02 -2.02
N ASP A 110 -1.91 19.28 -2.67
CA ASP A 110 -3.31 19.13 -2.24
C ASP A 110 -3.46 18.21 -1.02
N LEU A 111 -2.39 17.55 -0.58
CA LEU A 111 -2.40 16.75 0.64
C LEU A 111 -2.41 17.65 1.87
N GLU A 112 -3.53 17.63 2.57
CA GLU A 112 -3.69 18.30 3.85
C GLU A 112 -3.46 17.30 4.99
N LEU A 113 -2.51 17.62 5.87
CA LEU A 113 -2.27 16.87 7.08
C LEU A 113 -3.00 17.52 8.26
N TRP A 114 -3.53 16.67 9.14
CA TRP A 114 -4.27 17.03 10.34
C TRP A 114 -3.72 16.24 11.51
N ASP A 115 -4.06 16.65 12.73
CA ASP A 115 -3.81 15.82 13.90
C ASP A 115 -4.42 14.42 13.67
N GLU A 116 -3.56 13.40 13.71
CA GLU A 116 -3.90 11.98 13.53
C GLU A 116 -4.28 11.52 12.10
N SER A 117 -4.20 12.34 11.03
CA SER A 117 -4.61 11.90 9.68
C SER A 117 -4.08 12.79 8.54
N GLY A 118 -4.19 12.32 7.29
CA GLY A 118 -4.05 13.15 6.09
C GLY A 118 -5.20 12.95 5.10
N THR A 119 -5.54 13.96 4.31
CA THR A 119 -6.59 13.90 3.29
C THR A 119 -6.26 14.65 2.01
N VAL A 120 -6.89 14.21 0.92
CA VAL A 120 -6.98 14.94 -0.35
C VAL A 120 -8.46 15.05 -0.74
N ASP A 121 -8.87 16.21 -1.24
CA ASP A 121 -10.24 16.42 -1.73
C ASP A 121 -10.50 15.65 -3.04
N VAL A 122 -11.76 15.30 -3.30
CA VAL A 122 -12.14 14.53 -4.49
C VAL A 122 -11.79 15.29 -5.77
N GLY A 123 -11.03 14.64 -6.65
CA GLY A 123 -10.56 15.22 -7.91
C GLY A 123 -9.29 16.07 -7.79
N GLY A 124 -8.75 16.24 -6.58
CA GLY A 124 -7.41 16.79 -6.34
C GLY A 124 -6.34 15.70 -6.20
N GLY A 125 -5.12 16.14 -5.89
CA GLY A 125 -3.95 15.27 -5.69
C GLY A 125 -3.26 14.85 -6.99
N SER A 126 -1.95 14.60 -6.88
CA SER A 126 -1.10 14.22 -8.01
C SER A 126 -1.07 12.70 -8.23
N ALA A 127 -1.21 11.92 -7.16
CA ALA A 127 -1.17 10.47 -7.16
C ALA A 127 -2.02 9.92 -6.00
N SER A 128 -2.29 8.62 -5.99
CA SER A 128 -2.99 7.92 -4.91
C SER A 128 -2.18 6.77 -4.32
N LEU A 129 -0.99 6.49 -4.85
CA LEU A 129 -0.05 5.50 -4.38
C LEU A 129 1.37 6.06 -4.37
N GLY A 130 2.21 5.54 -3.49
CA GLY A 130 3.64 5.75 -3.54
C GLY A 130 4.38 5.00 -2.45
N CYS A 131 5.70 5.10 -2.48
CA CYS A 131 6.59 4.57 -1.46
C CYS A 131 7.23 5.74 -0.69
N LEU A 132 7.08 5.75 0.63
CA LEU A 132 7.70 6.73 1.53
C LEU A 132 8.90 6.10 2.23
N LYS A 133 10.05 6.75 2.17
CA LYS A 133 11.21 6.46 3.01
C LYS A 133 11.18 7.41 4.21
N PRO A 134 10.72 6.96 5.40
CA PRO A 134 10.58 7.84 6.55
C PRO A 134 11.93 8.31 7.07
N GLU A 135 12.00 9.55 7.55
CA GLU A 135 13.24 10.15 8.09
C GLU A 135 13.61 9.59 9.47
N SER A 136 12.60 9.19 10.26
CA SER A 136 12.73 8.54 11.56
C SER A 136 12.04 7.17 11.55
N PRO A 137 12.47 6.23 12.42
CA PRO A 137 11.74 4.98 12.61
C PRO A 137 10.28 5.25 13.01
N PRO A 138 9.30 4.77 12.23
CA PRO A 138 7.89 4.93 12.59
C PRO A 138 7.50 4.01 13.75
N TRP A 139 6.40 4.33 14.43
CA TRP A 139 5.89 3.52 15.54
C TRP A 139 4.63 2.73 15.15
N LEU A 140 4.77 1.41 15.04
CA LEU A 140 3.71 0.46 14.70
C LEU A 140 3.10 -0.16 15.97
N TYR A 141 1.76 -0.18 16.04
CA TYR A 141 1.05 -0.76 17.19
C TYR A 141 -0.34 -1.30 16.81
N VAL A 142 -0.98 -2.01 17.74
CA VAL A 142 -2.40 -2.40 17.65
C VAL A 142 -3.19 -1.62 18.69
N ASP A 143 -4.19 -0.86 18.25
CA ASP A 143 -5.02 -0.06 19.16
C ASP A 143 -5.99 -0.91 20.00
N HIS A 144 -6.73 -0.23 20.89
CA HIS A 144 -7.74 -0.84 21.75
C HIS A 144 -8.93 -1.46 20.99
N ARG A 145 -9.11 -1.12 19.71
CA ARG A 145 -10.15 -1.65 18.81
C ARG A 145 -9.66 -2.82 17.96
N GLY A 146 -8.37 -3.18 18.05
CA GLY A 146 -7.76 -4.22 17.21
C GLY A 146 -7.33 -3.72 15.83
N THR A 147 -7.21 -2.41 15.62
CA THR A 147 -6.71 -1.83 14.37
C THR A 147 -5.20 -1.73 14.43
N VAL A 148 -4.51 -2.19 13.39
CA VAL A 148 -3.07 -1.94 13.24
C VAL A 148 -2.87 -0.50 12.76
N ARG A 149 -2.02 0.25 13.47
CA ARG A 149 -1.79 1.68 13.27
C ARG A 149 -0.31 2.01 13.30
N MET A 150 0.07 3.07 12.61
CA MET A 150 1.45 3.55 12.53
C MET A 150 1.51 5.06 12.72
N VAL A 151 2.33 5.50 13.67
CA VAL A 151 2.63 6.91 13.90
C VAL A 151 3.87 7.31 13.11
N LEU A 152 3.75 8.42 12.37
CA LEU A 152 4.83 9.10 11.67
C LEU A 152 5.09 10.43 12.38
N ASP A 153 5.99 10.40 13.37
CA ASP A 153 6.25 11.51 14.29
C ASP A 153 7.15 12.62 13.70
N HIS A 154 7.95 12.29 12.69
CA HIS A 154 8.78 13.25 11.95
C HIS A 154 7.96 14.21 11.08
N LEU A 155 6.69 13.89 10.80
CA LEU A 155 5.80 14.76 10.04
C LEU A 155 5.27 15.90 10.92
N THR A 156 4.98 17.04 10.30
CA THR A 156 4.37 18.20 10.97
C THR A 156 3.07 18.57 10.27
N PRO A 157 1.89 18.36 10.90
CA PRO A 157 1.69 17.66 12.17
C PRO A 157 2.03 16.16 12.09
N SER A 158 2.27 15.55 13.25
CA SER A 158 2.42 14.09 13.37
C SER A 158 1.10 13.42 13.01
N VAL A 159 1.17 12.32 12.27
CA VAL A 159 -0.01 11.56 11.85
C VAL A 159 0.00 10.14 12.41
N ASP A 160 -1.20 9.61 12.67
CA ASP A 160 -1.41 8.26 13.18
C ASP A 160 -2.32 7.51 12.20
N LEU A 161 -1.72 6.75 11.30
CA LEU A 161 -2.37 6.20 10.13
C LEU A 161 -2.81 4.75 10.36
N VAL A 162 -3.92 4.37 9.73
CA VAL A 162 -4.31 2.95 9.66
C VAL A 162 -3.31 2.22 8.76
N VAL A 163 -2.89 1.03 9.20
CA VAL A 163 -2.04 0.13 8.44
C VAL A 163 -2.88 -1.02 7.91
N ASN A 164 -2.92 -1.15 6.59
CA ASN A 164 -3.72 -2.14 5.89
C ASN A 164 -2.86 -3.20 5.18
N ASP A 165 -1.59 -3.36 5.55
CA ASP A 165 -0.72 -4.43 5.03
C ASP A 165 -1.36 -5.78 5.31
N LEU A 166 -1.73 -6.49 4.24
CA LEU A 166 -2.47 -7.75 4.35
C LEU A 166 -1.71 -8.78 5.20
N ARG A 167 -0.38 -8.75 5.21
CA ARG A 167 0.47 -9.69 5.94
C ARG A 167 0.38 -9.54 7.46
N LEU A 168 -0.06 -8.38 7.96
CA LEU A 168 -0.24 -8.11 9.40
C LEU A 168 -1.58 -8.63 9.96
N TYR A 169 -2.39 -9.28 9.13
CA TYR A 169 -3.70 -9.81 9.50
C TYR A 169 -3.77 -11.32 9.27
N GLU A 170 -4.64 -11.98 10.01
CA GLU A 170 -4.97 -13.38 9.77
C GLU A 170 -5.70 -13.58 8.43
N SER A 171 -5.91 -14.84 8.05
CA SER A 171 -6.62 -15.19 6.81
C SER A 171 -8.05 -14.64 6.68
N ASP A 172 -8.65 -14.20 7.79
CA ASP A 172 -9.94 -13.49 7.79
C ASP A 172 -9.85 -12.04 7.30
N GLY A 173 -8.63 -11.51 7.16
CA GLY A 173 -8.34 -10.13 6.77
C GLY A 173 -8.78 -9.08 7.79
N MET A 174 -9.04 -9.48 9.04
CA MET A 174 -9.61 -8.64 10.09
C MET A 174 -8.84 -8.74 11.40
N THR A 175 -8.46 -9.95 11.81
CA THR A 175 -7.80 -10.19 13.09
C THR A 175 -6.33 -9.82 12.95
N PRO A 176 -5.79 -8.87 13.74
CA PRO A 176 -4.39 -8.50 13.66
C PRO A 176 -3.49 -9.61 14.22
N ARG A 177 -2.40 -9.92 13.52
CA ARG A 177 -1.35 -10.83 13.98
C ARG A 177 -0.46 -10.10 15.00
N ARG A 178 -0.90 -10.03 16.25
CA ARG A 178 -0.27 -9.20 17.31
C ARG A 178 1.22 -9.48 17.51
N ASP A 179 1.62 -10.76 17.50
CA ASP A 179 3.02 -11.14 17.66
C ASP A 179 3.87 -10.67 16.48
N LEU A 180 3.32 -10.71 15.26
CA LEU A 180 3.98 -10.20 14.07
C LEU A 180 4.08 -8.68 14.07
N VAL A 181 3.01 -7.98 14.47
CA VAL A 181 3.04 -6.53 14.65
C VAL A 181 4.12 -6.13 15.66
N ALA A 182 4.22 -6.82 16.79
CA ALA A 182 5.26 -6.60 17.79
C ALA A 182 6.67 -6.91 17.25
N SER A 183 6.82 -7.97 16.44
CA SER A 183 8.10 -8.31 15.81
C SER A 183 8.57 -7.26 14.81
N VAL A 184 7.66 -6.75 13.97
CA VAL A 184 7.96 -5.66 13.02
C VAL A 184 8.33 -4.40 13.80
N GLN A 185 7.56 -4.07 14.84
CA GLN A 185 7.85 -2.92 15.69
C GLN A 185 9.24 -3.03 16.36
N GLY A 186 9.60 -4.19 16.88
CA GLY A 186 10.92 -4.40 17.48
C GLY A 186 12.08 -4.22 16.49
N ARG A 187 11.88 -4.56 15.20
CA ARG A 187 12.87 -4.31 14.14
C ARG A 187 12.99 -2.82 13.82
N LEU A 188 11.86 -2.10 13.72
CA LEU A 188 11.84 -0.65 13.55
C LEU A 188 12.57 0.06 14.71
N GLU A 189 12.29 -0.33 15.96
CA GLU A 189 12.99 0.17 17.16
C GLU A 189 14.49 -0.12 17.15
N ALA A 190 14.91 -1.26 16.61
CA ALA A 190 16.31 -1.63 16.47
C ALA A 190 17.03 -0.86 15.35
N GLY A 191 16.33 0.00 14.60
CA GLY A 191 16.91 0.81 13.53
C GLY A 191 16.94 0.12 12.17
N THR A 192 16.17 -0.95 11.97
CA THR A 192 15.97 -1.52 10.64
C THR A 192 15.37 -0.47 9.71
N GLU A 193 16.03 -0.22 8.58
CA GLU A 193 15.49 0.66 7.54
C GLU A 193 14.16 0.14 7.00
N ALA A 194 13.22 1.06 6.79
CA ALA A 194 11.89 0.76 6.30
C ALA A 194 11.54 1.60 5.08
N ILE A 195 10.75 1.00 4.17
CA ILE A 195 10.03 1.72 3.13
C ILE A 195 8.55 1.43 3.32
N LEU A 196 7.74 2.47 3.37
CA LEU A 196 6.31 2.38 3.59
C LEU A 196 5.59 2.53 2.25
N GLY A 197 4.88 1.49 1.82
CA GLY A 197 3.88 1.66 0.78
C GLY A 197 2.74 2.50 1.37
N VAL A 198 2.55 3.72 0.89
CA VAL A 198 1.48 4.63 1.32
C VAL A 198 0.43 4.76 0.22
N GLY A 199 -0.78 5.16 0.59
CA GLY A 199 -1.80 5.45 -0.41
C GLY A 199 -2.99 6.22 0.12
N LEU A 200 -3.83 6.61 -0.82
CA LEU A 200 -5.10 7.27 -0.59
C LEU A 200 -6.24 6.27 -0.79
N THR A 201 -7.21 6.29 0.12
CA THR A 201 -8.44 5.51 -0.03
C THR A 201 -9.26 6.01 -1.22
N ARG A 202 -10.24 5.20 -1.66
CA ARG A 202 -11.33 5.72 -2.50
C ARG A 202 -12.13 6.79 -1.72
N PRO A 203 -12.80 7.74 -2.41
CA PRO A 203 -13.58 8.77 -1.74
C PRO A 203 -14.53 8.17 -0.72
N TRP A 204 -14.44 8.65 0.51
CA TRP A 204 -15.35 8.22 1.57
C TRP A 204 -15.56 9.34 2.59
N ARG A 205 -16.81 9.44 3.05
CA ARG A 205 -17.21 10.42 4.07
C ARG A 205 -17.17 9.77 5.45
N LYS A 206 -16.26 10.24 6.32
CA LYS A 206 -16.28 9.89 7.74
C LYS A 206 -17.60 10.33 8.38
N ARG A 207 -18.04 9.60 9.41
CA ARG A 207 -19.25 9.95 10.16
C ARG A 207 -19.06 11.33 10.81
N GLY A 208 -19.98 12.26 10.54
CA GLY A 208 -19.93 13.62 11.06
C GLY A 208 -19.23 14.63 10.16
N ASP A 209 -18.63 14.16 9.06
CA ASP A 209 -17.98 15.02 8.07
C ASP A 209 -19.00 15.53 7.04
N THR A 210 -18.71 16.66 6.39
CA THR A 210 -19.63 17.30 5.42
C THR A 210 -19.37 16.88 3.98
N ALA A 211 -18.17 16.40 3.67
CA ALA A 211 -17.73 16.02 2.33
C ALA A 211 -17.09 14.62 2.29
N GLU A 212 -17.05 14.02 1.10
CA GLU A 212 -16.19 12.86 0.85
C GLU A 212 -14.76 13.33 0.64
N ARG A 213 -13.80 12.57 1.16
CA ARG A 213 -12.36 12.82 0.99
C ARG A 213 -11.64 11.51 0.71
N HIS A 214 -10.46 11.62 0.13
CA HIS A 214 -9.48 10.56 0.08
C HIS A 214 -8.65 10.61 1.36
N TRP A 215 -8.63 9.52 2.12
CA TRP A 215 -7.89 9.40 3.38
C TRP A 215 -6.55 8.72 3.18
N LEU A 216 -5.49 9.30 3.76
CA LEU A 216 -4.15 8.72 3.81
C LEU A 216 -4.11 7.46 4.70
N GLN A 217 -3.33 6.48 4.27
CA GLN A 217 -3.14 5.20 4.94
C GLN A 217 -1.76 4.61 4.60
N VAL A 218 -1.29 3.72 5.46
CA VAL A 218 -0.14 2.86 5.15
C VAL A 218 -0.68 1.56 4.56
N ASN A 219 -0.36 1.34 3.30
CA ASN A 219 -0.74 0.13 2.57
C ASN A 219 0.17 -1.04 2.92
N ASN A 220 1.49 -0.84 3.01
CA ASN A 220 2.48 -1.90 3.25
C ASN A 220 3.71 -1.40 4.02
N VAL A 221 4.37 -2.30 4.74
CA VAL A 221 5.64 -2.04 5.44
C VAL A 221 6.71 -2.97 4.87
N HIS A 222 7.78 -2.42 4.32
CA HIS A 222 8.93 -3.20 3.80
C HIS A 222 10.14 -2.91 4.68
N LEU A 223 10.88 -3.95 5.05
CA LEU A 223 12.01 -3.86 5.98
C LEU A 223 13.28 -4.36 5.28
N ARG A 224 14.38 -3.61 5.36
CA ARG A 224 15.59 -3.90 4.58
C ARG A 224 16.18 -5.29 4.78
N ASP A 225 16.18 -5.79 6.02
CA ASP A 225 16.74 -7.09 6.41
C ASP A 225 15.88 -8.29 5.99
N ASP A 226 14.61 -8.08 5.65
CA ASP A 226 13.74 -9.08 5.04
C ASP A 226 12.56 -8.35 4.37
N PRO A 227 12.71 -7.85 3.14
CA PRO A 227 11.71 -6.96 2.52
C PRO A 227 10.51 -7.73 1.96
N LEU A 228 10.72 -9.01 1.66
CA LEU A 228 9.71 -9.96 1.19
C LEU A 228 9.11 -10.79 2.33
N TRP A 229 9.23 -10.32 3.57
CA TRP A 229 8.77 -11.05 4.76
C TRP A 229 7.38 -11.65 4.58
N ARG A 230 7.29 -12.96 4.81
CA ARG A 230 6.10 -13.81 4.77
C ARG A 230 6.18 -14.75 5.98
N LEU A 231 5.15 -14.81 6.83
CA LEU A 231 5.07 -15.75 7.96
C LEU A 231 3.76 -16.53 7.92
#